data_AF-A0A3C1URA5-F1
#
_entry.id   AF-A0A3C1URA5-F1
#
_cell.length_a   1.000
_cell.length_b   1.000
_cell.length_c   1.000
_cell.angle_alpha   90.00
_cell.angle_beta   90.00
_cell.angle_gamma   90.00
#
_symmetry.space_group_name_H-M   'P 1'
#
loop_
_entity.id
_entity.type
_entity.pdbx_description
1 polymer ?
#
loop_
_entity_poly.entity_id
_entity_poly.type
_entity_poly.pdbx_seq_one_letter_code
_entity_poly.pdbx_strand_id
1 'polypeptide(L)' 'RFRRLWTLYQQNKDLIQIGAYEPGSNPEIDEAIQKRSALESFMSQHSDERVTVEETGKMLARIM' A
#
# COMPACT_ATOMS: atom_id res chain seq x y z
N ARG A 1 -7.12 8.27 -0.97
CA ARG A 1 -5.90 8.15 -0.14
C ARG A 1 -5.06 6.91 -0.53
N PHE A 2 -5.65 5.73 -0.73
CA PHE A 2 -4.97 4.52 -1.29
C PHE A 2 -4.01 4.81 -2.45
N ARG A 3 -4.52 5.38 -3.56
CA ARG A 3 -3.70 5.71 -4.75
C ARG A 3 -2.52 6.63 -4.44
N ARG A 4 -2.68 7.55 -3.47
CA ARG A 4 -1.61 8.48 -3.06
C ARG A 4 -0.47 7.71 -2.38
N LEU A 5 -0.79 6.84 -1.41
CA LEU A 5 0.19 6.01 -0.72
C LEU A 5 0.92 5.07 -1.70
N TRP A 6 0.17 4.43 -2.61
CA TRP A 6 0.75 3.58 -3.64
C TRP A 6 1.74 4.34 -4.53
N THR A 7 1.35 5.52 -5.03
CA THR A 7 2.22 6.35 -5.86
C THR A 7 3.42 6.88 -5.09
N LEU A 8 3.24 7.33 -3.84
CA LEU A 8 4.34 7.81 -2.99
C LEU A 8 5.41 6.74 -2.79
N TYR A 9 5.00 5.52 -2.45
CA TYR A 9 5.94 4.40 -2.35
C TYR A 9 6.63 4.16 -3.69
N GLN A 10 5.87 4.10 -4.79
CA GLN A 10 6.42 3.81 -6.11
C GLN A 10 7.43 4.86 -6.59
N GLN A 11 7.19 6.14 -6.31
CA GLN A 11 8.10 7.25 -6.64
C GLN A 11 9.39 7.22 -5.82
N ASN A 12 9.34 6.70 -4.59
CA ASN A 12 10.48 6.62 -3.69
C ASN A 12 11.08 5.22 -3.61
N LYS A 13 10.58 4.27 -4.43
CA LYS A 13 10.98 2.85 -4.38
C LYS A 13 12.47 2.68 -4.58
N ASP A 14 13.06 3.41 -5.52
CA ASP A 14 14.49 3.31 -5.81
C ASP A 14 15.33 3.72 -4.59
N LEU A 15 14.98 4.84 -3.94
CA LEU A 15 15.64 5.32 -2.72
C LEU A 15 15.49 4.32 -1.56
N ILE A 16 14.31 3.74 -1.40
CA ILE A 16 14.03 2.73 -0.38
C ILE A 16 14.83 1.45 -0.64
N GLN A 17 14.90 0.98 -1.90
CA GLN A 17 15.59 -0.26 -2.28
C GLN A 17 17.11 -0.18 -2.12
N ILE A 18 17.71 0.99 -2.39
CA ILE A 18 19.15 1.21 -2.17
C ILE A 18 19.48 1.56 -0.71
N GLY A 19 18.47 1.65 0.17
CA GLY A 19 18.64 1.99 1.59
C GLY A 19 18.99 3.46 1.84
N ALA A 20 18.77 4.35 0.86
CA ALA A 20 19.02 5.79 0.98
C ALA A 20 17.83 6.56 1.58
N TYR A 21 16.70 5.90 1.84
CA TYR A 21 15.55 6.50 2.52
C TYR A 21 15.67 6.36 4.04
N GLU A 22 15.59 7.48 4.75
CA GLU A 22 15.60 7.53 6.22
C GLU A 22 14.17 7.53 6.80
N PRO A 23 13.82 6.55 7.65
CA PRO A 23 12.54 6.54 8.35
C PRO A 23 12.34 7.79 9.20
N GLY A 24 11.14 8.37 9.19
CA GLY A 24 10.80 9.59 9.93
C GLY A 24 11.11 10.89 9.17
N SER A 25 11.79 10.82 8.01
CA SER A 25 12.03 11.99 7.15
C SER A 25 10.73 12.50 6.51
N ASN A 26 9.81 11.59 6.15
CA ASN A 26 8.51 11.95 5.60
C ASN A 26 7.43 10.98 6.10
N PRO A 27 6.52 11.45 6.98
CA PRO A 27 5.45 10.63 7.54
C PRO A 27 4.54 9.97 6.48
N GLU A 28 4.36 10.58 5.30
CA GLU A 28 3.53 10.00 4.25
C GLU A 28 4.24 8.84 3.52
N ILE A 29 5.55 8.92 3.34
CA ILE A 29 6.34 7.82 2.76
C ILE A 29 6.46 6.69 3.79
N ASP A 30 6.67 7.01 5.07
CA ASP A 30 6.64 6.03 6.15
C ASP A 30 5.30 5.28 6.21
N GLU A 31 4.17 6.00 6.15
CA GLU A 31 2.84 5.40 6.08
C GLU A 31 2.70 4.50 4.82
N ALA A 32 3.22 4.95 3.68
CA ALA A 32 3.19 4.19 2.44
C ALA A 32 4.04 2.90 2.50
N ILE A 33 5.20 2.94 3.14
CA ILE A 33 6.06 1.78 3.38
C ILE A 33 5.36 0.80 4.32
N GLN A 34 4.80 1.28 5.44
CA GLN A 34 4.12 0.44 6.42
C GLN A 34 2.88 -0.26 5.83
N LYS A 35 2.07 0.47 5.05
CA LYS A 35 0.85 -0.07 4.44
C LYS A 35 1.13 -0.84 3.14
N ARG A 36 2.37 -0.86 2.62
CA ARG A 36 2.71 -1.46 1.31
C ARG A 36 2.21 -2.89 1.15
N SER A 37 2.52 -3.76 2.11
CA SER A 37 2.13 -5.18 2.07
C SER A 37 0.61 -5.35 2.04
N ALA A 38 -0.13 -4.55 2.82
CA ALA A 38 -1.59 -4.58 2.84
C ALA A 38 -2.19 -4.06 1.52
N LEU A 39 -1.61 -3.02 0.91
CA LEU A 39 -2.03 -2.49 -0.39
C LEU A 39 -1.78 -3.53 -1.52
N GLU A 40 -0.63 -4.20 -1.52
CA GLU A 40 -0.31 -5.27 -2.47
C GLU A 40 -1.25 -6.47 -2.33
N SER A 41 -1.51 -6.88 -1.09
CA SER A 41 -2.44 -7.98 -0.79
C SER A 41 -3.85 -7.66 -1.24
N PHE A 42 -4.30 -6.42 -1.11
CA PHE A 42 -5.63 -5.99 -1.59
C PHE A 42 -5.76 -5.95 -3.11
N MET A 43 -4.68 -5.64 -3.82
CA MET A 43 -4.66 -5.66 -5.28
C MET A 43 -4.50 -7.06 -5.86
N SER A 44 -4.06 -8.02 -5.05
CA SER A 44 -3.86 -9.40 -5.43
C SER A 44 -5.09 -10.21 -5.05
N GLN A 45 -5.57 -11.04 -5.97
CA GLN A 45 -6.71 -11.92 -5.72
C GLN A 45 -6.45 -13.26 -6.43
N HIS A 46 -6.78 -14.36 -5.78
CA HIS A 46 -6.71 -15.65 -6.45
C HIS A 46 -7.82 -15.80 -7.49
N SER A 47 -7.56 -16.56 -8.56
CA SER A 47 -8.50 -16.73 -9.67
C SER A 47 -9.80 -17.45 -9.28
N ASP A 48 -9.78 -18.21 -8.19
CA ASP A 48 -10.90 -18.93 -7.60
C ASP A 48 -11.62 -18.15 -6.49
N GLU A 49 -11.03 -17.04 -6.04
CA GLU A 49 -11.63 -16.17 -5.03
C GLU A 49 -12.77 -15.34 -5.63
N ARG A 50 -13.89 -15.25 -4.91
CA ARG A 50 -15.00 -14.36 -5.25
C ARG A 50 -15.20 -13.40 -4.09
N VAL A 51 -15.08 -12.11 -4.38
CA VAL A 51 -15.26 -11.04 -3.41
C VAL A 51 -16.41 -10.16 -3.89
N THR A 52 -17.38 -9.93 -3.03
CA THR A 52 -18.48 -9.01 -3.28
C THR A 52 -18.05 -7.56 -3.10
N VAL A 53 -18.79 -6.62 -3.68
CA VAL A 53 -18.50 -5.17 -3.53
C VAL A 53 -18.51 -4.74 -2.06
N GLU A 54 -19.40 -5.31 -1.24
CA GLU A 54 -19.46 -5.04 0.20
C GLU A 54 -18.23 -5.54 0.96
N GLU A 55 -17.73 -6.73 0.61
CA GLU A 55 -16.50 -7.27 1.18
C GLU A 55 -15.29 -6.44 0.77
N THR A 56 -15.20 -6.04 -0.50
CA THR A 56 -14.14 -5.15 -1.00
C THR A 56 -14.15 -3.82 -0.27
N GLY A 57 -15.33 -3.25 0.01
CA GLY A 57 -15.48 -2.02 0.80
C GLY A 57 -14.95 -2.18 2.23
N LYS A 58 -15.27 -3.30 2.89
CA LYS A 58 -14.76 -3.62 4.24
C LYS A 58 -13.24 -3.84 4.24
N MET A 59 -12.71 -4.51 3.22
CA MET A 59 -11.27 -4.74 3.07
C MET A 59 -10.52 -3.41 2.88
N LEU A 60 -11.02 -2.53 2.01
CA LEU A 60 -10.44 -1.21 1.79
C LEU A 60 -10.46 -0.36 3.07
N ALA A 61 -11.57 -0.40 3.84
CA ALA A 61 -11.69 0.33 5.10
C ALA A 61 -10.77 -0.19 6.22
N ARG A 62 -10.38 -1.47 6.20
CA ARG A 62 -9.39 -2.02 7.16
C ARG A 62 -7.96 -1.59 6.86
N ILE A 63 -7.66 -1.34 5.58
CA ILE A 63 -6.31 -0.97 5.13
C ILE A 63 -6.08 0.53 5.29
N MET A 64 -7.12 1.34 5.13
CA MET A 64 -7.03 2.79 5.22
C MET A 64 -7.14 3.28 6.65
#